data_AF-A0A1I4E4W0-F1
#
_entry.id   AF-A0A1I4E4W0-F1
#
_cell.length_a   1.000
_cell.length_b   1.000
_cell.length_c   1.000
_cell.angle_alpha   90.00
_cell.angle_beta   90.00
_cell.angle_gamma   90.00
#
_symmetry.space_group_name_H-M   'P 1'
#
loop_
_entity.id
_entity.type
_entity.pdbx_description
1 polymer ?
#
loop_
_entity_poly.entity_id
_entity_poly.type
_entity_poly.pdbx_seq_one_letter_code
_entity_poly.pdbx_strand_id
1 'polypeptide(L)'
;MRSGETERRGQLVLVAAGVVAIALVPMVAAYLQLGYHADVDASAEYRQPVSNAERVLERAVHNATVSVRGDYDWSQRTLAADGVNRTLDPYRTRVEQSRLDTGVVYEVTQNGSAAGRWAVQHCPSGPNREFGDCEAVGGVVVQERAGETHALAVVYDVRVTTEDGTTDVTFVFRGVGGR
;
A
#
# COMPACT_ATOMS: atom_id res chain seq x y z
N MET A 1 -23.80 -38.81 53.38
CA MET A 1 -22.95 -38.52 52.20
C MET A 1 -23.70 -38.90 50.94
N ARG A 2 -24.38 -37.94 50.28
CA ARG A 2 -25.06 -38.20 48.99
C ARG A 2 -25.18 -36.90 48.19
N SER A 3 -24.06 -36.19 48.06
CA SER A 3 -23.95 -34.94 47.29
C SER A 3 -23.20 -35.11 45.96
N GLY A 4 -22.73 -36.32 45.61
CA GLY A 4 -21.85 -36.53 44.46
C GLY A 4 -22.51 -37.02 43.16
N GLU A 5 -23.82 -37.29 43.13
CA GLU A 5 -24.46 -37.93 41.97
C GLU A 5 -25.12 -36.92 41.02
N THR A 6 -25.67 -35.81 41.53
CA THR A 6 -26.23 -34.70 40.74
C THR A 6 -25.14 -33.87 40.07
N GLU A 7 -24.01 -33.64 40.76
CA GLU A 7 -22.86 -32.92 40.23
C GLU A 7 -22.24 -33.67 39.04
N ARG A 8 -22.15 -35.01 39.12
CA ARG A 8 -21.68 -35.85 38.00
C ARG A 8 -22.61 -35.87 36.79
N ARG A 9 -23.92 -35.91 37.01
CA ARG A 9 -24.89 -35.85 35.90
C ARG A 9 -24.87 -34.48 35.22
N GLY A 10 -24.79 -33.40 35.99
CA GLY A 10 -24.63 -32.04 35.44
C GLY A 10 -23.32 -31.87 34.67
N GLN A 11 -22.23 -32.45 35.17
CA GLN A 11 -20.92 -32.43 34.53
C GLN A 11 -20.89 -33.25 33.24
N LEU A 12 -21.57 -34.41 33.19
CA LEU A 12 -21.70 -35.19 31.96
C LEU A 12 -22.52 -34.46 30.88
N VAL A 13 -23.57 -33.73 31.26
CA VAL A 13 -24.37 -32.93 30.33
C VAL A 13 -23.55 -31.77 29.75
N LEU A 14 -22.75 -31.09 30.58
CA LEU A 14 -21.86 -30.01 30.13
C LEU A 14 -20.77 -30.51 29.18
N VAL A 15 -20.18 -31.67 29.48
CA VAL A 15 -19.18 -32.30 28.60
C VAL A 15 -19.82 -32.70 27.27
N ALA A 16 -21.00 -33.30 27.28
CA ALA A 16 -21.71 -33.67 26.05
C ALA A 16 -22.08 -32.44 25.21
N ALA A 17 -22.58 -31.37 25.82
CA ALA A 17 -22.90 -30.12 25.15
C ALA A 17 -21.64 -29.47 24.54
N GLY A 18 -20.52 -29.50 25.26
CA GLY A 18 -19.23 -29.02 24.76
C GLY A 18 -18.75 -29.81 23.53
N VAL A 19 -18.89 -31.13 23.54
CA VAL A 19 -18.53 -31.98 22.39
C VAL A 19 -19.40 -31.67 21.17
N VAL A 20 -20.70 -31.48 21.34
CA VAL A 20 -21.61 -31.10 20.25
C VAL A 20 -21.27 -29.72 19.69
N ALA A 21 -20.96 -28.75 20.55
CA ALA A 21 -20.56 -27.42 20.13
C ALA A 21 -19.26 -27.45 19.30
N ILE A 22 -18.26 -28.23 19.74
CA ILE A 22 -17.00 -28.42 19.01
C ILE A 22 -17.25 -29.12 17.65
N ALA A 23 -18.18 -30.09 17.61
CA ALA A 23 -18.53 -30.78 16.37
C ALA A 23 -19.23 -29.88 15.34
N LEU A 24 -19.86 -28.77 15.75
CA LEU A 24 -20.51 -27.81 14.86
C LEU A 24 -19.55 -26.76 14.28
N VAL A 25 -18.37 -26.56 14.89
CA VAL A 25 -17.32 -25.64 14.42
C VAL A 25 -16.98 -25.83 12.93
N PRO A 26 -16.71 -27.05 12.41
CA PRO A 26 -16.39 -27.22 10.99
C PRO A 26 -17.54 -26.84 10.05
N MET A 27 -18.79 -26.98 10.47
CA MET A 27 -19.95 -26.61 9.65
C MET A 27 -20.10 -25.08 9.55
N VAL A 28 -19.87 -24.37 10.66
CA VAL A 28 -19.80 -22.90 10.68
C VAL A 28 -18.60 -22.41 9.88
N ALA A 29 -17.44 -23.05 10.01
CA ALA A 29 -16.24 -22.73 9.23
C ALA A 29 -16.49 -22.93 7.72
N ALA A 30 -17.17 -24.00 7.31
CA ALA A 30 -17.56 -24.23 5.92
C ALA A 30 -18.57 -23.18 5.42
N TYR A 31 -19.54 -22.77 6.25
CA TYR A 31 -20.50 -21.71 5.89
C TYR A 31 -19.81 -20.35 5.73
N LEU A 32 -18.83 -20.04 6.59
CA LEU A 32 -17.97 -18.87 6.43
C LEU A 32 -17.14 -18.94 5.15
N GLN A 33 -16.60 -20.11 4.80
CA GLN A 33 -15.87 -20.31 3.54
C GLN A 33 -16.77 -20.10 2.31
N LEU A 34 -18.03 -20.52 2.34
CA LEU A 34 -19.00 -20.28 1.26
C LEU A 34 -19.41 -18.79 1.15
N GLY A 35 -19.46 -18.07 2.26
CA GLY A 35 -19.67 -16.61 2.29
C GLY A 35 -18.43 -15.79 1.90
N TYR A 36 -17.23 -16.35 2.04
CA TYR A 36 -15.96 -15.68 1.73
C TYR A 36 -15.65 -15.63 0.22
N HIS A 37 -16.51 -16.20 -0.63
CA HIS A 37 -16.28 -16.27 -2.08
C HIS A 37 -16.82 -15.08 -2.89
N ALA A 38 -17.81 -14.33 -2.39
CA ALA A 38 -18.30 -13.14 -3.09
C ALA A 38 -17.39 -11.90 -2.90
N ASP A 39 -16.66 -11.82 -1.78
CA ASP A 39 -15.73 -10.72 -1.47
C ASP A 39 -14.37 -10.88 -2.18
N VAL A 40 -14.00 -12.11 -2.54
CA VAL A 40 -12.79 -12.37 -3.34
C VAL A 40 -12.98 -12.09 -4.82
N ASP A 41 -14.18 -12.23 -5.39
CA ASP A 41 -14.43 -11.86 -6.79
C ASP A 41 -14.45 -10.34 -6.95
N ALA A 42 -15.16 -9.61 -6.09
CA ALA A 42 -15.10 -8.15 -6.06
C ALA A 42 -13.65 -7.67 -5.89
N SER A 43 -12.94 -8.13 -4.84
CA SER A 43 -11.54 -7.71 -4.62
C SER A 43 -10.56 -8.20 -5.69
N ALA A 44 -10.84 -9.28 -6.43
CA ALA A 44 -10.03 -9.74 -7.57
C ALA A 44 -10.30 -8.92 -8.84
N GLU A 45 -11.56 -8.56 -9.07
CA GLU A 45 -12.02 -7.68 -10.16
C GLU A 45 -11.53 -6.24 -9.95
N TYR A 46 -11.39 -5.78 -8.69
CA TYR A 46 -10.70 -4.52 -8.34
C TYR A 46 -9.16 -4.63 -8.40
N ARG A 47 -8.56 -5.79 -8.09
CA ARG A 47 -7.08 -5.98 -8.13
C ARG A 47 -6.51 -5.99 -9.54
N GLN A 48 -7.24 -6.52 -10.52
CA GLN A 48 -6.82 -6.54 -11.93
C GLN A 48 -6.52 -5.13 -12.52
N PRO A 49 -7.42 -4.13 -12.38
CA PRO A 49 -7.16 -2.77 -12.86
C PRO A 49 -6.00 -2.09 -12.13
N VAL A 50 -5.92 -2.25 -10.80
CA VAL A 50 -4.87 -1.68 -9.96
C VAL A 50 -3.47 -2.21 -10.34
N SER A 51 -3.35 -3.50 -10.64
CA SER A 51 -2.07 -4.14 -11.03
C SER A 51 -1.49 -3.64 -12.36
N ASN A 52 -2.33 -3.10 -13.26
CA ASN A 52 -1.89 -2.52 -14.52
C ASN A 52 -1.43 -1.08 -14.33
N ALA A 53 -2.15 -0.29 -13.51
CA ALA A 53 -1.72 1.06 -13.13
C ALA A 53 -0.37 1.02 -12.40
N GLU A 54 -0.20 0.07 -11.47
CA GLU A 54 1.03 -0.14 -10.72
C GLU A 54 2.25 -0.37 -11.63
N ARG A 55 2.16 -1.29 -12.60
CA ARG A 55 3.28 -1.57 -13.54
C ARG A 55 3.66 -0.38 -14.42
N VAL A 56 2.67 0.41 -14.85
CA VAL A 56 2.94 1.61 -15.66
C VAL A 56 3.63 2.68 -14.80
N LEU A 57 3.14 2.90 -13.59
CA LEU A 57 3.69 3.88 -12.65
C LEU A 57 5.08 3.49 -12.16
N GLU A 58 5.33 2.21 -11.86
CA GLU A 58 6.64 1.72 -11.44
C GLU A 58 7.71 2.02 -12.50
N ARG A 59 7.43 1.71 -13.77
CA ARG A 59 8.35 2.02 -14.87
C ARG A 59 8.54 3.52 -15.07
N ALA A 60 7.48 4.31 -14.92
CA ALA A 60 7.56 5.76 -15.02
C ALA A 60 8.42 6.37 -13.90
N VAL A 61 8.23 5.92 -12.65
CA VAL A 61 9.02 6.35 -11.48
C VAL A 61 10.48 5.97 -11.65
N HIS A 62 10.77 4.76 -12.14
CA HIS A 62 12.14 4.37 -12.46
C HIS A 62 12.81 5.37 -13.42
N ASN A 63 12.14 5.71 -14.53
CA ASN A 63 12.69 6.66 -15.50
C ASN A 63 12.83 8.08 -14.93
N ALA A 64 11.82 8.56 -14.19
CA ALA A 64 11.81 9.90 -13.61
C ALA A 64 12.90 10.08 -12.53
N THR A 65 13.19 9.04 -11.74
CA THR A 65 14.25 9.10 -10.72
C THR A 65 15.66 9.04 -11.33
N VAL A 66 15.82 8.40 -12.49
CA VAL A 66 17.08 8.41 -13.24
C VAL A 66 17.30 9.76 -13.92
N SER A 67 16.26 10.40 -14.44
CA SER A 67 16.36 11.64 -15.21
C SER A 67 16.63 12.90 -14.40
N VAL A 68 16.66 12.83 -13.07
CA VAL A 68 16.97 13.97 -12.19
C VAL A 68 18.30 13.82 -11.46
N ARG A 69 19.00 12.70 -11.68
CA ARG A 69 20.24 12.38 -10.98
C ARG A 69 21.38 13.23 -11.52
N GLY A 70 22.07 13.95 -10.63
CA GLY A 70 23.20 14.82 -10.99
C GLY A 70 22.79 16.16 -11.60
N ASP A 71 21.50 16.45 -11.70
CA ASP A 71 21.00 17.72 -12.25
C ASP A 71 20.74 18.79 -11.17
N TYR A 72 20.72 18.39 -9.90
CA TYR A 72 20.34 19.24 -8.77
C TYR A 72 21.25 19.07 -7.58
N ASP A 73 21.79 20.18 -7.07
CA ASP A 73 22.46 20.21 -5.77
C ASP A 73 21.45 19.95 -4.64
N TRP A 74 21.91 19.51 -3.47
CA TRP A 74 21.05 19.29 -2.30
C TRP A 74 20.29 20.54 -1.86
N SER A 75 20.88 21.72 -2.06
CA SER A 75 20.22 23.00 -1.82
C SER A 75 18.96 23.18 -2.68
N GLN A 76 18.88 22.49 -3.82
CA GLN A 76 17.80 22.53 -4.80
C GLN A 76 16.84 21.33 -4.69
N ARG A 77 16.88 20.57 -3.59
CA ARG A 77 16.09 19.34 -3.41
C ARG A 77 14.58 19.48 -3.66
N THR A 78 13.99 20.64 -3.36
CA THR A 78 12.58 20.92 -3.68
C THR A 78 12.36 21.00 -5.18
N LEU A 79 13.27 21.64 -5.93
CA LEU A 79 13.22 21.69 -7.39
C LEU A 79 13.43 20.31 -8.02
N ALA A 80 14.27 19.47 -7.41
CA ALA A 80 14.45 18.09 -7.85
C ALA A 80 13.16 17.28 -7.67
N ALA A 81 12.49 17.38 -6.51
CA ALA A 81 11.20 16.73 -6.27
C ALA A 81 10.11 17.23 -7.25
N ASP A 82 10.07 18.53 -7.52
CA ASP A 82 9.17 19.11 -8.52
C ASP A 82 9.50 18.62 -9.95
N GLY A 83 10.79 18.45 -10.27
CA GLY A 83 11.25 17.87 -11.54
C GLY A 83 10.78 16.42 -11.73
N VAL A 84 10.88 15.60 -10.68
CA VAL A 84 10.33 14.22 -10.67
C VAL A 84 8.83 14.26 -10.89
N ASN A 85 8.10 15.07 -10.13
CA ASN A 85 6.65 15.20 -10.25
C ASN A 85 6.21 15.66 -11.64
N ARG A 86 6.90 16.66 -12.22
CA ARG A 86 6.63 17.15 -13.58
C ARG A 86 6.87 16.08 -14.64
N THR A 87 7.89 15.23 -14.44
CA THR A 87 8.18 14.11 -15.34
C THR A 87 7.10 13.02 -15.25
N LEU A 88 6.50 12.83 -14.08
CA LEU A 88 5.47 11.81 -13.83
C LEU A 88 4.05 12.26 -14.23
N ASP A 89 3.80 13.56 -14.32
CA ASP A 89 2.48 14.15 -14.62
C ASP A 89 1.81 13.55 -15.88
N PRO A 90 2.49 13.41 -17.03
CA PRO A 90 1.88 12.82 -18.23
C PRO A 90 1.56 11.33 -18.08
N TYR A 91 2.25 10.62 -17.19
CA TYR A 91 1.96 9.21 -16.89
C TYR A 91 0.74 9.09 -15.99
N ARG A 92 0.63 10.00 -15.01
CA ARG A 92 -0.55 10.10 -14.14
C ARG A 92 -1.82 10.33 -14.96
N THR A 93 -1.82 11.37 -15.80
CA THR A 93 -2.96 11.68 -16.66
C THR A 93 -3.34 10.52 -17.57
N ARG A 94 -2.37 9.75 -18.09
CA ARG A 94 -2.65 8.56 -18.89
C ARG A 94 -3.35 7.46 -18.08
N VAL A 95 -2.97 7.23 -16.82
CA VAL A 95 -3.66 6.27 -15.96
C VAL A 95 -5.09 6.73 -15.71
N GLU A 96 -5.29 7.99 -15.33
CA GLU A 96 -6.60 8.60 -15.08
C GLU A 96 -7.53 8.52 -16.30
N GLN A 97 -6.97 8.66 -17.50
CA GLN A 97 -7.72 8.59 -18.76
C GLN A 97 -7.92 7.17 -19.31
N SER A 98 -7.19 6.17 -18.83
CA SER A 98 -7.09 4.84 -19.48
C SER A 98 -8.38 4.00 -19.49
N ARG A 99 -9.41 4.40 -18.73
CA ARG A 99 -10.61 3.57 -18.46
C ARG A 99 -11.91 4.37 -18.30
N LEU A 100 -11.92 5.65 -18.68
CA LEU A 100 -13.13 6.47 -18.63
C LEU A 100 -14.28 5.83 -19.43
N ASP A 101 -13.95 5.13 -20.52
CA ASP A 101 -14.92 4.44 -21.39
C ASP A 101 -15.52 3.18 -20.75
N THR A 102 -14.97 2.69 -19.64
CA THR A 102 -15.44 1.46 -18.95
C THR A 102 -16.16 1.76 -17.62
N GLY A 103 -16.47 3.03 -17.34
CA GLY A 103 -17.14 3.41 -16.09
C GLY A 103 -16.24 3.37 -14.84
N VAL A 104 -14.92 3.23 -15.02
CA VAL A 104 -13.94 3.22 -13.91
C VAL A 104 -13.14 4.51 -13.92
N VAL A 105 -13.19 5.25 -12.81
CA VAL A 105 -12.44 6.49 -12.62
C VAL A 105 -11.25 6.23 -11.70
N TYR A 106 -10.06 6.62 -12.15
CA TYR A 106 -8.85 6.62 -11.32
C TYR A 106 -8.52 8.06 -10.97
N GLU A 107 -8.22 8.30 -9.71
CA GLU A 107 -7.66 9.55 -9.21
C GLU A 107 -6.32 9.20 -8.55
N VAL A 108 -5.24 9.85 -8.98
CA VAL A 108 -3.90 9.58 -8.46
C VAL A 108 -3.36 10.83 -7.81
N THR A 109 -3.03 10.77 -6.52
CA THR A 109 -2.67 11.96 -5.74
C THR A 109 -1.36 11.73 -5.01
N GLN A 110 -0.46 12.72 -5.00
CA GLN A 110 0.78 12.64 -4.21
C GLN A 110 0.47 12.55 -2.71
N ASN A 111 1.11 11.63 -2.00
CA ASN A 111 0.93 11.49 -0.54
C ASN A 111 2.20 11.87 0.22
N GLY A 112 2.32 13.15 0.58
CA GLY A 112 3.43 13.66 1.40
C GLY A 112 3.52 13.05 2.80
N SER A 113 2.37 12.71 3.40
CA SER A 113 2.35 12.11 4.74
C SER A 113 2.92 10.69 4.74
N ALA A 114 2.54 9.87 3.75
CA ALA A 114 3.04 8.52 3.58
C ALA A 114 4.51 8.52 3.14
N ALA A 115 4.91 9.47 2.29
CA ALA A 115 6.33 9.71 1.97
C ALA A 115 7.15 10.04 3.22
N GLY A 116 6.65 10.91 4.11
CA GLY A 116 7.31 11.22 5.39
C GLY A 116 7.43 10.01 6.30
N ARG A 117 6.37 9.21 6.43
CA ARG A 117 6.41 7.95 7.19
C ARG A 117 7.40 6.95 6.60
N TRP A 118 7.46 6.85 5.28
CA TRP A 118 8.40 5.98 4.59
C TRP A 118 9.85 6.43 4.83
N ALA A 119 10.13 7.73 4.71
CA ALA A 119 11.44 8.31 4.96
C ALA A 119 11.94 8.01 6.38
N VAL A 120 11.10 8.20 7.41
CA VAL A 120 11.46 7.87 8.80
C VAL A 120 11.84 6.40 8.97
N GLN A 121 11.19 5.49 8.24
CA GLN A 121 11.42 4.05 8.35
C GLN A 121 12.63 3.56 7.54
N HIS A 122 12.96 4.22 6.44
CA HIS A 122 13.93 3.72 5.46
C HIS A 122 15.19 4.60 5.33
N CYS A 123 15.20 5.80 5.91
CA CYS A 123 16.36 6.68 5.90
C CYS A 123 17.16 6.57 7.21
N PRO A 124 18.45 6.17 7.15
CA PRO A 124 19.33 6.22 8.31
C PRO A 124 19.46 7.64 8.86
N SER A 125 19.54 7.77 10.19
CA SER A 125 19.75 9.04 10.88
C SER A 125 20.96 8.98 11.82
N GLY A 126 21.44 10.15 12.26
CA GLY A 126 22.57 10.26 13.17
C GLY A 126 23.94 10.37 12.49
N PRO A 127 25.03 10.41 13.28
CA PRO A 127 26.37 10.75 12.79
C PRO A 127 27.05 9.65 11.94
N ASN A 128 26.58 8.40 12.03
CA ASN A 128 27.17 7.25 11.31
C ASN A 128 26.41 6.89 10.03
N ARG A 129 25.63 7.82 9.47
CA ARG A 129 24.92 7.59 8.21
C ARG A 129 25.89 7.61 7.02
N GLU A 130 25.68 6.71 6.07
CA GLU A 130 26.50 6.61 4.85
C GLU A 130 26.24 7.77 3.88
N PHE A 131 24.99 8.23 3.83
CA PHE A 131 24.54 9.33 2.98
C PHE A 131 24.07 10.51 3.84
N GLY A 132 23.90 11.68 3.21
CA GLY A 132 23.48 12.88 3.90
C GLY A 132 22.00 12.86 4.30
N ASP A 133 21.42 14.05 4.43
CA ASP A 133 20.05 14.19 4.94
C ASP A 133 19.02 13.58 3.99
N CYS A 134 17.90 13.11 4.56
CA CYS A 134 16.78 12.54 3.83
C CYS A 134 15.50 13.29 4.18
N GLU A 135 14.75 13.69 3.16
CA GLU A 135 13.55 14.50 3.30
C GLU A 135 12.43 13.98 2.39
N ALA A 136 11.18 14.15 2.84
CA ALA A 136 10.00 13.94 2.02
C ALA A 136 9.46 15.30 1.56
N VAL A 137 9.42 15.53 0.25
CA VAL A 137 8.99 16.77 -0.38
C VAL A 137 7.93 16.44 -1.43
N GLY A 138 6.70 16.93 -1.24
CA GLY A 138 5.64 16.79 -2.26
C GLY A 138 5.32 15.34 -2.67
N GLY A 139 5.40 14.38 -1.75
CA GLY A 139 5.18 12.95 -2.04
C GLY A 139 6.41 12.22 -2.60
N VAL A 140 7.53 12.91 -2.80
CA VAL A 140 8.81 12.34 -3.22
C VAL A 140 9.75 12.28 -2.03
N VAL A 141 10.46 11.17 -1.83
CA VAL A 141 11.51 11.05 -0.84
C VAL A 141 12.86 11.25 -1.51
N VAL A 142 13.63 12.23 -1.04
CA VAL A 142 14.93 12.61 -1.57
C VAL A 142 16.02 12.44 -0.51
N GLN A 143 17.25 12.20 -0.95
CA GLN A 143 18.42 12.06 -0.08
C GLN A 143 19.63 12.76 -0.69
N GLU A 144 20.40 13.42 0.15
CA GLU A 144 21.70 13.99 -0.21
C GLU A 144 22.73 12.87 -0.43
N ARG A 145 23.40 12.89 -1.58
CA ARG A 145 24.60 12.07 -1.81
C ARG A 145 25.65 12.90 -2.52
N ALA A 146 26.83 13.02 -1.91
CA ALA A 146 27.94 13.80 -2.44
C ALA A 146 27.57 15.26 -2.82
N GLY A 147 26.65 15.89 -2.06
CA GLY A 147 26.16 17.24 -2.32
C GLY A 147 25.03 17.33 -3.36
N GLU A 148 24.65 16.23 -3.99
CA GLU A 148 23.59 16.15 -4.99
C GLU A 148 22.28 15.59 -4.41
N THR A 149 21.15 15.93 -5.03
CA THR A 149 19.84 15.37 -4.66
C THR A 149 19.53 14.08 -5.41
N HIS A 150 19.25 13.01 -4.68
CA HIS A 150 18.80 11.74 -5.23
C HIS A 150 17.36 11.40 -4.80
N ALA A 151 16.48 11.14 -5.76
CA ALA A 151 15.14 10.64 -5.47
C ALA A 151 15.15 9.13 -5.17
N LEU A 152 14.72 8.76 -3.96
CA LEU A 152 14.70 7.38 -3.46
C LEU A 152 13.35 6.70 -3.67
N ALA A 153 12.25 7.45 -3.53
CA ALA A 153 10.90 6.91 -3.66
C ALA A 153 9.90 8.00 -4.04
N VAL A 154 8.77 7.58 -4.62
CA VAL A 154 7.59 8.42 -4.86
C VAL A 154 6.37 7.70 -4.29
N VAL A 155 5.53 8.42 -3.57
CA VAL A 155 4.36 7.87 -2.89
C VAL A 155 3.09 8.51 -3.40
N TYR A 156 2.17 7.65 -3.84
CA TYR A 156 0.87 8.05 -4.38
C TYR A 156 -0.25 7.36 -3.61
N ASP A 157 -1.37 8.05 -3.47
CA ASP A 157 -2.66 7.43 -3.21
C ASP A 157 -3.39 7.28 -4.55
N VAL A 158 -3.93 6.10 -4.79
CA VAL A 158 -4.76 5.80 -5.95
C VAL A 158 -6.15 5.49 -5.45
N ARG A 159 -7.10 6.33 -5.84
CA ARG A 159 -8.51 6.10 -5.64
C ARG A 159 -9.11 5.53 -6.92
N VAL A 160 -9.80 4.41 -6.78
CA VAL A 160 -10.55 3.77 -7.85
C VAL A 160 -12.03 3.86 -7.52
N THR A 161 -12.81 4.49 -8.38
CA THR A 161 -14.26 4.58 -8.25
C THR A 161 -14.91 3.80 -9.39
N THR A 162 -15.83 2.92 -9.03
CA THR A 162 -16.66 2.12 -9.94
C THR A 162 -18.14 2.30 -9.55
N GLU A 163 -19.03 1.63 -10.26
CA GLU A 163 -20.46 1.61 -9.94
C GLU A 163 -20.75 1.00 -8.55
N ASP A 164 -19.94 0.02 -8.13
CA ASP A 164 -20.15 -0.73 -6.88
C ASP A 164 -19.48 -0.06 -5.66
N GLY A 165 -18.62 0.95 -5.87
CA GLY A 165 -18.01 1.70 -4.78
C GLY A 165 -16.65 2.30 -5.09
N THR A 166 -16.02 2.80 -4.01
CA THR A 166 -14.71 3.45 -4.03
C THR A 166 -13.69 2.68 -3.21
N THR A 167 -12.49 2.49 -3.76
CA THR A 167 -11.34 1.86 -3.10
C THR A 167 -10.15 2.81 -3.12
N ASP A 168 -9.50 3.02 -1.97
CA ASP A 168 -8.27 3.81 -1.84
C ASP A 168 -7.07 2.90 -1.53
N VAL A 169 -5.97 3.07 -2.27
CA VAL A 169 -4.73 2.29 -2.08
C VAL A 169 -3.53 3.22 -2.11
N THR A 170 -2.63 3.11 -1.12
CA THR A 170 -1.36 3.84 -1.12
C THR A 170 -0.24 2.98 -1.73
N PHE A 171 0.42 3.51 -2.76
CA PHE A 171 1.57 2.89 -3.40
C PHE A 171 2.86 3.62 -3.07
N VAL A 172 3.92 2.85 -2.81
CA VAL A 172 5.28 3.38 -2.68
C VAL A 172 6.14 2.79 -3.79
N PHE A 173 6.52 3.63 -4.74
CA PHE A 173 7.39 3.26 -5.85
C PHE A 173 8.83 3.64 -5.53
N ARG A 174 9.73 2.65 -5.53
CA ARG A 174 11.15 2.89 -5.23
C ARG A 174 11.92 3.29 -6.49
N GLY A 175 12.74 4.32 -6.36
CA GLY A 175 13.71 4.75 -7.36
C GLY A 175 15.02 3.96 -7.30
N VAL A 176 15.89 4.19 -8.27
CA VAL A 176 17.20 3.54 -8.37
C VAL A 176 18.13 4.10 -7.30
N GLY A 177 18.25 3.39 -6.17
CA GLY A 177 19.12 3.77 -5.04
C GLY A 177 18.54 3.47 -3.64
N GLY A 178 17.27 3.05 -3.55
CA GLY A 178 16.60 2.71 -2.29
C GLY A 178 16.78 1.25 -1.83
N ARG A 179 18.02 0.75 -1.85
CA ARG A 179 18.38 -0.58 -1.35
C ARG A 179 19.04 -0.46 0.02
#